data_AF-A0A0B2XGM9-F1
#
_entry.id   AF-A0A0B2XGM9-F1
#
_cell.length_a   1.000
_cell.length_b   1.000
_cell.length_c   1.000
_cell.angle_alpha   90.00
_cell.angle_beta   90.00
_cell.angle_gamma   90.00
#
_symmetry.space_group_name_H-M   'P 1'
#
loop_
_entity.id
_entity.type
_entity.pdbx_description
1 polymer ?
#
loop_
_entity_poly.entity_id
_entity_poly.type
_entity_poly.pdbx_seq_one_letter_code
_entity_poly.pdbx_strand_id
1 'polypeptide(L)'
;MEFNDYQKLANRTLYGNEQVLTNLALGLASESGEVVDIVKKYAFQGHELDEKMMSKKIGDVLWYLSQIAEWNNLDFDKVARENIEQLKQRYPERHAE
;
A
#
# COMPACT_ATOMS: atom_id res chain seq x y z
N MET A 1 8.60 -13.73 -0.93
CA MET A 1 7.28 -13.73 -1.62
C MET A 1 7.31 -12.55 -2.54
N GLU A 2 7.06 -12.75 -3.82
CA GLU A 2 6.96 -11.66 -4.80
C GLU A 2 5.61 -10.93 -4.64
N PHE A 3 5.46 -9.70 -5.15
CA PHE A 3 4.21 -8.96 -5.01
C PHE A 3 3.06 -9.63 -5.74
N ASN A 4 3.31 -10.31 -6.86
CA ASN A 4 2.26 -11.08 -7.54
C ASN A 4 1.79 -12.29 -6.75
N ASP A 5 2.69 -12.97 -6.04
CA ASP A 5 2.31 -14.08 -5.14
C ASP A 5 1.44 -13.54 -3.99
N TYR A 6 1.85 -12.41 -3.41
CA TYR A 6 1.07 -11.71 -2.40
C TYR A 6 -0.31 -11.29 -2.93
N GLN A 7 -0.39 -10.65 -4.10
CA GLN A 7 -1.64 -10.19 -4.72
C GLN A 7 -2.62 -11.35 -4.91
N LYS A 8 -2.15 -12.50 -5.44
CA LYS A 8 -2.96 -13.71 -5.60
C LYS A 8 -3.48 -14.27 -4.28
N LEU A 9 -2.66 -14.28 -3.24
CA LEU A 9 -3.06 -14.73 -1.91
C LEU A 9 -4.07 -13.78 -1.27
N ALA A 10 -3.85 -12.47 -1.40
CA ALA A 10 -4.70 -11.41 -0.88
C ALA A 10 -6.07 -11.39 -1.58
N ASN A 11 -6.12 -11.59 -2.90
CA ASN A 11 -7.37 -11.59 -3.69
C ASN A 11 -8.36 -12.67 -3.23
N ARG A 12 -7.89 -13.75 -2.59
CA ARG A 12 -8.78 -14.77 -2.00
C ARG A 12 -9.71 -14.23 -0.91
N THR A 13 -9.40 -13.06 -0.37
CA THR A 13 -10.17 -12.38 0.68
C THR A 13 -11.04 -11.25 0.14
N LEU A 14 -10.97 -10.95 -1.16
CA LEU A 14 -11.80 -9.94 -1.79
C LEU A 14 -13.24 -10.47 -1.91
N TYR A 15 -14.20 -9.72 -1.36
CA TYR A 15 -15.62 -10.02 -1.47
C TYR A 15 -16.37 -8.76 -1.87
N GLY A 16 -17.20 -8.84 -2.90
CA GLY A 16 -18.07 -7.72 -3.29
C GLY A 16 -18.71 -7.87 -4.66
N ASN A 17 -19.71 -7.02 -4.92
CA ASN A 17 -20.51 -6.92 -6.15
C ASN A 17 -20.20 -5.59 -6.88
N GLU A 18 -21.17 -5.00 -7.59
CA GLU A 18 -21.01 -3.85 -8.51
C GLU A 18 -20.21 -2.63 -7.98
N GLN A 19 -20.03 -2.49 -6.66
CA GLN A 19 -19.32 -1.36 -6.03
C GLN A 19 -17.91 -1.72 -5.48
N VAL A 20 -17.33 -2.86 -5.87
CA VAL A 20 -16.03 -3.33 -5.37
C VAL A 20 -14.96 -2.23 -5.44
N LEU A 21 -14.79 -1.57 -6.60
CA LEU A 21 -13.74 -0.55 -6.75
C LEU A 21 -13.93 0.64 -5.81
N THR A 22 -15.18 1.10 -5.63
CA THR A 22 -15.51 2.17 -4.68
C THR A 22 -15.16 1.77 -3.26
N ASN A 23 -15.50 0.55 -2.85
CA ASN A 23 -15.17 0.04 -1.51
C ASN A 23 -13.65 -0.06 -1.31
N LEU A 24 -12.91 -0.49 -2.33
CA LEU A 24 -11.45 -0.57 -2.28
C LEU A 24 -10.82 0.82 -2.15
N ALA A 25 -11.29 1.81 -2.91
CA ALA A 25 -10.79 3.17 -2.83
C ALA A 25 -11.08 3.84 -1.48
N LEU A 26 -12.28 3.65 -0.94
CA LEU A 26 -12.66 4.17 0.38
C LEU A 26 -11.84 3.50 1.50
N GLY A 27 -11.64 2.18 1.41
CA GLY A 27 -10.80 1.45 2.36
C GLY A 27 -9.34 1.88 2.33
N LEU A 28 -8.76 2.07 1.13
CA LEU A 28 -7.41 2.63 0.97
C LEU A 28 -7.27 3.97 1.69
N ALA A 29 -8.24 4.88 1.51
CA ALA A 29 -8.23 6.18 2.14
C ALA A 29 -8.33 6.07 3.68
N SER A 30 -9.18 5.17 4.18
CA SER A 30 -9.35 4.91 5.61
C SER A 30 -8.05 4.43 6.25
N GLU A 31 -7.42 3.38 5.70
CA GLU A 31 -6.20 2.80 6.25
C GLU A 31 -5.00 3.74 6.13
N SER A 32 -4.93 4.53 5.05
CA SER A 32 -3.94 5.60 4.92
C SER A 32 -4.12 6.66 6.01
N GLY A 33 -5.36 6.99 6.37
CA GLY A 33 -5.67 7.91 7.47
C GLY A 33 -5.19 7.39 8.83
N GLU A 34 -5.25 6.08 9.06
CA GLU A 34 -4.71 5.47 10.27
C GLU A 34 -3.18 5.52 10.34
N VAL A 35 -2.48 5.28 9.22
CA VAL A 35 -1.02 5.51 9.13
C VAL A 35 -0.69 6.96 9.49
N VAL A 36 -1.43 7.92 8.95
CA VAL A 36 -1.28 9.35 9.27
C VAL A 36 -1.51 9.63 10.76
N ASP A 37 -2.51 8.99 11.39
CA ASP A 37 -2.79 9.18 12.81
C ASP A 37 -1.64 8.71 13.71
N ILE A 38 -1.01 7.56 13.39
CA ILE A 38 0.16 7.06 14.10
C ILE A 38 1.33 8.06 13.98
N VAL A 39 1.62 8.54 12.77
CA VAL A 39 2.69 9.53 12.53
C VAL A 39 2.41 10.83 13.27
N LYS A 40 1.16 11.32 13.25
CA LYS A 40 0.75 12.54 13.95
C LYS A 40 0.94 12.41 15.47
N LYS A 41 0.54 11.28 16.05
CA LYS A 41 0.73 11.00 17.49
C LYS A 41 2.21 11.00 17.87
N TYR A 42 3.03 10.34 17.07
CA TYR A 42 4.48 10.33 17.26
C TYR A 42 5.10 11.73 17.16
N ALA A 43 4.82 12.45 16.07
CA ALA A 43 5.46 13.73 15.77
C ALA A 43 5.01 14.90 16.67
N PHE A 44 3.74 14.89 17.12
CA PHE A 44 3.14 16.08 17.74
C PHE A 44 2.54 15.86 19.13
N GLN A 45 2.44 14.61 19.60
CA GLN A 45 1.79 14.30 20.88
C GLN A 45 2.75 13.61 21.86
N GLY A 46 4.01 13.39 21.47
CA GLY A 46 5.04 12.79 22.32
C GLY A 46 4.84 11.28 22.55
N HIS A 47 4.06 10.62 21.70
CA HIS A 47 3.88 9.17 21.75
C HIS A 47 5.11 8.48 21.16
N GLU A 48 5.47 7.31 21.69
CA GLU A 48 6.42 6.43 21.00
C GLU A 48 5.80 5.83 19.74
N LEU A 49 6.65 5.49 18.77
CA LEU A 49 6.21 4.84 17.55
C LEU A 49 5.91 3.36 17.84
N ASP A 50 4.63 2.97 17.78
CA ASP A 50 4.24 1.56 17.84
C ASP A 50 4.51 0.89 16.49
N GLU A 51 5.69 0.26 16.36
CA GLU A 51 6.12 -0.43 15.15
C GLU A 51 5.16 -1.55 14.74
N LYS A 52 4.54 -2.24 15.71
CA LYS A 52 3.61 -3.33 15.43
C LYS A 52 2.32 -2.79 14.82
N MET A 53 1.79 -1.70 15.37
CA MET A 53 0.62 -1.02 14.81
C MET A 53 0.93 -0.41 13.44
N MET A 54 2.10 0.22 13.29
CA MET A 54 2.54 0.78 12.01
C MET A 54 2.65 -0.31 10.93
N SER A 55 3.32 -1.42 11.23
CA SER A 55 3.46 -2.54 10.30
C SER A 55 2.10 -3.11 9.89
N LYS A 56 1.16 -3.23 10.84
CA LYS A 56 -0.21 -3.67 10.54
C LYS A 56 -0.87 -2.71 9.54
N LYS A 57 -0.85 -1.41 9.80
CA LYS A 57 -1.58 -0.42 9.00
C LYS A 57 -0.97 -0.19 7.62
N ILE A 58 0.35 -0.26 7.51
CA ILE A 58 1.03 -0.33 6.20
C ILE A 58 0.60 -1.59 5.44
N GLY A 59 0.47 -2.73 6.12
CA GLY A 59 -0.04 -3.97 5.53
C GLY A 59 -1.48 -3.85 5.03
N ASP A 60 -2.36 -3.19 5.80
CA ASP A 60 -3.75 -2.92 5.42
C ASP A 60 -3.79 -2.02 4.15
N VAL A 61 -2.96 -0.97 4.10
CA VAL A 61 -2.80 -0.12 2.89
C VAL A 61 -2.29 -0.93 1.69
N LEU A 62 -1.28 -1.78 1.90
CA LEU A 62 -0.72 -2.63 0.84
C LEU A 62 -1.77 -3.58 0.26
N TRP A 63 -2.64 -4.13 1.10
CA TRP A 63 -3.73 -5.01 0.67
C TRP A 63 -4.70 -4.26 -0.26
N TYR A 64 -5.12 -3.05 0.11
CA TYR A 64 -6.00 -2.26 -0.74
C TYR A 64 -5.35 -1.90 -2.08
N LEU A 65 -4.07 -1.51 -2.08
CA LEU A 65 -3.34 -1.25 -3.33
C LEU A 65 -3.28 -2.49 -4.23
N SER A 66 -3.01 -3.68 -3.66
CA SER A 66 -2.97 -4.91 -4.45
C SER A 66 -4.33 -5.29 -5.03
N GLN A 67 -5.42 -5.07 -4.27
CA GLN A 67 -6.78 -5.34 -4.77
C GLN A 67 -7.20 -4.37 -5.87
N ILE A 68 -6.81 -3.10 -5.76
CA ILE A 68 -7.06 -2.11 -6.82
C ILE A 68 -6.27 -2.48 -8.08
N ALA A 69 -5.01 -2.89 -7.94
CA ALA A 69 -4.22 -3.38 -9.07
C ALA A 69 -4.88 -4.61 -9.72
N GLU A 70 -5.30 -5.59 -8.92
CA GLU A 70 -5.97 -6.81 -9.41
C GLU A 70 -7.26 -6.48 -10.17
N TRP A 71 -8.12 -5.60 -9.61
CA TRP A 71 -9.36 -5.19 -10.26
C TRP A 71 -9.12 -4.53 -11.63
N ASN A 72 -7.99 -3.83 -11.78
CA ASN A 72 -7.58 -3.19 -13.04
C ASN A 72 -6.76 -4.11 -13.95
N ASN A 73 -6.62 -5.41 -13.63
CA ASN A 73 -5.77 -6.37 -14.34
C ASN A 73 -4.30 -5.91 -14.44
N LEU A 74 -3.79 -5.28 -13.38
CA LEU A 74 -2.41 -4.83 -13.28
C LEU A 74 -1.59 -5.83 -12.47
N ASP A 75 -0.47 -6.24 -13.06
CA ASP A 75 0.59 -7.01 -12.39
C ASP A 75 1.24 -6.13 -11.30
N PHE A 76 1.16 -6.58 -10.05
CA PHE A 76 1.60 -5.77 -8.93
C PHE A 76 3.13 -5.72 -8.80
N ASP A 77 3.85 -6.77 -9.22
CA ASP A 77 5.32 -6.71 -9.35
C ASP A 77 5.73 -5.67 -10.40
N LYS A 78 5.01 -5.60 -11.53
CA LYS A 78 5.26 -4.62 -12.57
C LYS A 78 5.05 -3.19 -12.05
N VAL A 79 3.96 -2.93 -11.33
CA VAL A 79 3.70 -1.62 -10.70
C VAL A 79 4.86 -1.22 -9.79
N ALA A 80 5.35 -2.13 -8.94
CA ALA A 80 6.49 -1.86 -8.06
C ALA A 80 7.78 -1.57 -8.86
N ARG A 81 8.09 -2.38 -9.88
CA ARG A 81 9.27 -2.19 -10.74
C ARG A 81 9.24 -0.85 -11.49
N GLU A 82 8.10 -0.50 -12.08
CA GLU A 82 7.93 0.78 -12.78
C GLU A 82 8.07 1.97 -11.84
N ASN A 83 7.57 1.86 -10.60
CA ASN A 83 7.77 2.90 -9.59
C ASN A 83 9.26 3.09 -9.25
N ILE A 84 10.03 2.01 -9.11
CA ILE A 84 11.48 2.10 -8.87
C ILE A 84 12.20 2.79 -10.04
N GLU A 85 11.87 2.44 -11.28
CA GLU A 85 12.48 3.10 -12.44
C GLU A 85 12.14 4.60 -12.52
N GLN A 86 10.90 4.99 -12.18
CA GLN A 86 10.53 6.40 -12.06
C GLN A 86 11.30 7.12 -10.94
N LEU A 87 11.52 6.46 -9.79
CA LEU A 87 12.28 7.02 -8.67
C LEU A 87 13.76 7.20 -9.03
N LYS A 88 14.36 6.25 -9.75
CA LYS A 88 15.73 6.37 -10.28
C LYS A 88 15.88 7.56 -11.22
N GLN A 89 14.91 7.77 -12.11
CA GLN A 89 14.90 8.92 -13.01
C GLN A 89 14.71 10.24 -12.27
N ARG A 90 13.92 10.24 -11.20
CA ARG A 90 13.62 11.44 -10.40
C ARG A 90 14.75 11.84 -9.46
N TYR A 91 15.51 10.87 -8.95
CA TYR A 91 16.60 11.06 -7.99
C TYR A 91 17.88 10.34 -8.43
N PRO A 92 18.46 10.70 -9.60
CA PRO A 92 19.58 9.98 -10.19
C PRO A 92 20.82 9.96 -9.27
N GLU A 93 21.06 11.03 -8.52
CA GLU A 93 22.17 11.14 -7.58
C GLU A 93 22.08 10.19 -6.36
N ARG A 94 20.89 9.69 -6.01
CA ARG A 94 20.71 8.72 -4.92
C ARG A 94 20.79 7.27 -5.39
N HIS A 95 20.81 7.07 -6.70
CA HIS A 95 20.81 5.76 -7.36
C HIS A 95 22.00 5.58 -8.32
N ALA A 96 22.95 6.52 -8.32
CA ALA A 96 24.25 6.35 -8.95
C ALA A 96 25.09 5.43 -8.05
N GLU A 97 25.54 4.30 -8.61
CA GLU A 97 26.50 3.39 -7.98
C GLU A 97 27.87 4.05 -7.76
#